data_AF-A0A821QL92-F1
#
_entry.id   AF-A0A821QL92-F1
#
_cell.length_a   1.000
_cell.length_b   1.000
_cell.length_c   1.000
_cell.angle_alpha   90.00
_cell.angle_beta   90.00
_cell.angle_gamma   90.00
#
_symmetry.space_group_name_H-M   'P 1'
#
loop_
_entity.id
_entity.type
_entity.pdbx_description
1 polymer ?
#
loop_
_entity_poly.entity_id
_entity_poly.type
_entity_poly.pdbx_seq_one_letter_code
_entity_poly.pdbx_strand_id
1 'polypeptide(L)'
;MYKLIVIFAYFVVCDACLPYNFEYGYSDNFTNTLGMCNGLSMWDLKTYSDIGLDPPHWLSEKFISPNRQQLSCVASFTFQGSERGRVDINAYMESSEECQITLMVNAVREIGDATVGSIMLGPTVTPNFYSGWHKLRIDVMEGSGNFTGYVSTVYING
;
A
#
# COMPACT_ATOMS: atom_id res chain seq x y z
N MET A 1 49.01 -10.40 13.78
CA MET A 1 47.69 -10.68 14.39
C MET A 1 46.99 -9.35 14.63
N TYR A 2 46.10 -8.92 13.74
CA TYR A 2 45.29 -7.73 13.95
C TYR A 2 43.84 -8.17 14.11
N LYS A 3 43.25 -7.82 15.27
CA LYS A 3 41.87 -8.16 15.64
C LYS A 3 40.94 -7.17 14.94
N LEU A 4 40.15 -7.67 14.00
CA LEU A 4 39.06 -6.93 13.36
C LEU A 4 37.93 -6.78 14.38
N ILE A 5 37.59 -5.55 14.74
CA ILE A 5 36.38 -5.23 15.53
C ILE A 5 35.37 -4.66 14.53
N VAL A 6 34.36 -5.48 14.18
CA VAL A 6 33.22 -5.04 13.38
C VAL A 6 32.09 -4.74 14.36
N ILE A 7 31.83 -3.46 14.60
CA ILE A 7 30.68 -3.00 15.37
C ILE A 7 29.52 -2.85 14.39
N PHE A 8 28.62 -3.84 14.36
CA PHE A 8 27.28 -3.63 13.81
C PHE A 8 26.44 -2.97 14.91
N ALA A 9 26.38 -1.65 14.89
CA ALA A 9 25.39 -0.92 15.67
C ALA A 9 24.08 -0.88 14.87
N TYR A 10 23.17 -1.81 15.17
CA TYR A 10 21.77 -1.65 14.78
C TYR A 10 21.13 -0.66 15.76
N PHE A 11 21.19 0.63 15.44
CA PHE A 11 20.29 1.59 16.08
C PHE A 11 18.92 1.47 15.40
N VAL A 12 18.06 0.61 15.94
CA VAL A 12 16.60 0.72 15.72
C VAL A 12 16.08 1.61 16.84
N VAL A 13 16.14 2.92 16.62
CA VAL A 13 15.58 3.90 17.56
C VAL A 13 14.33 4.48 16.91
N CYS A 14 13.19 3.98 17.37
CA CYS A 14 11.80 4.26 16.95
C CYS A 14 11.37 3.72 15.58
N ASP A 15 10.08 3.37 15.51
CA ASP A 15 9.28 2.87 14.39
C ASP A 15 9.44 1.38 14.04
N ALA A 16 8.59 0.54 14.65
CA ALA A 16 8.24 -0.75 14.09
C ALA A 16 7.49 -0.53 12.76
N CYS A 17 8.23 -0.31 11.66
CA CYS A 17 7.66 -0.53 10.34
C CYS A 17 7.16 -1.97 10.30
N LEU A 18 5.90 -2.17 9.92
CA LEU A 18 5.36 -3.50 9.62
C LEU A 18 5.57 -3.74 8.12
N PRO A 19 6.74 -4.26 7.69
CA PRO A 19 6.96 -4.53 6.29
C PRO A 19 6.00 -5.62 5.87
N TYR A 20 5.27 -5.37 4.78
CA TYR A 20 4.48 -6.38 4.11
C TYR A 20 4.91 -6.45 2.65
N ASN A 21 5.13 -7.66 2.18
CA ASN A 21 5.27 -7.96 0.75
C ASN A 21 4.22 -9.00 0.36
N PHE A 22 4.02 -9.22 -0.92
CA PHE A 22 2.96 -10.10 -1.41
C PHE A 22 3.38 -11.57 -1.52
N GLU A 23 4.53 -11.95 -0.95
CA GLU A 23 5.09 -13.28 -1.12
C GLU A 23 4.27 -14.36 -0.42
N TYR A 24 3.68 -14.02 0.73
CA TYR A 24 2.92 -14.95 1.58
C TYR A 24 1.67 -14.29 2.18
N GLY A 25 0.64 -15.10 2.40
CA GLY A 25 -0.54 -14.70 3.17
C GLY A 25 -1.50 -13.73 2.48
N TYR A 26 -1.44 -13.55 1.16
CA TYR A 26 -2.33 -12.63 0.45
C TYR A 26 -3.83 -12.91 0.69
N SER A 27 -4.25 -14.18 0.59
CA SER A 27 -5.65 -14.59 0.80
C SER A 27 -6.16 -14.35 2.21
N ASP A 28 -5.25 -14.34 3.18
CA ASP A 28 -5.60 -14.24 4.61
C ASP A 28 -5.50 -12.79 5.10
N ASN A 29 -4.60 -12.02 4.49
CA ASN A 29 -4.28 -10.66 4.88
C ASN A 29 -4.98 -9.59 4.03
N PHE A 30 -5.64 -9.95 2.92
CA PHE A 30 -6.31 -8.98 2.07
C PHE A 30 -7.72 -9.44 1.72
N THR A 31 -8.66 -8.49 1.69
CA THR A 31 -10.06 -8.75 1.39
C THR A 31 -10.71 -7.59 0.64
N ASN A 32 -11.75 -7.86 -0.13
CA ASN A 32 -12.64 -6.87 -0.70
C ASN A 32 -13.97 -6.77 0.07
N THR A 33 -14.09 -7.35 1.26
CA THR A 33 -15.35 -7.33 2.05
C THR A 33 -15.33 -6.32 3.18
N LEU A 34 -14.21 -5.62 3.39
CA LEU A 34 -14.01 -4.66 4.47
C LEU A 34 -14.25 -3.22 4.00
N GLY A 35 -14.98 -2.44 4.80
CA GLY A 35 -15.19 -1.02 4.59
C GLY A 35 -15.74 -0.69 3.20
N MET A 36 -15.16 0.30 2.56
CA MET A 36 -15.57 0.74 1.21
C MET A 36 -15.29 -0.27 0.10
N CYS A 37 -14.46 -1.28 0.34
CA CYS A 37 -14.23 -2.31 -0.66
C CYS A 37 -15.43 -3.25 -0.81
N ASN A 38 -16.33 -3.30 0.18
CA ASN A 38 -17.43 -4.25 0.20
C ASN A 38 -18.30 -4.15 -1.06
N GLY A 39 -18.42 -5.26 -1.79
CA GLY A 39 -19.16 -5.34 -3.06
C GLY A 39 -18.35 -4.96 -4.31
N LEU A 40 -17.09 -4.56 -4.17
CA LEU A 40 -16.19 -4.26 -5.29
C LEU A 40 -15.36 -5.48 -5.67
N SER A 41 -14.81 -5.48 -6.88
CA SER A 41 -13.99 -6.60 -7.34
C SER A 41 -12.65 -6.66 -6.63
N MET A 42 -12.24 -7.86 -6.24
CA MET A 42 -10.94 -8.09 -5.61
C MET A 42 -9.80 -7.83 -6.60
N TRP A 43 -8.67 -7.38 -6.08
CA TRP A 43 -7.43 -7.31 -6.85
C TRP A 43 -6.84 -8.70 -7.03
N ASP A 44 -6.03 -8.90 -8.06
CA ASP A 44 -5.42 -10.20 -8.35
C ASP A 44 -3.95 -10.20 -7.92
N LEU A 45 -3.54 -11.27 -7.24
CA LEU A 45 -2.12 -11.58 -7.00
C LEU A 45 -1.48 -12.10 -8.29
N LYS A 46 -0.36 -11.50 -8.69
CA LYS A 46 0.39 -11.83 -9.91
C LYS A 46 1.89 -11.85 -9.62
N THR A 47 2.68 -12.34 -10.57
CA THR A 47 4.15 -12.31 -10.50
C THR A 47 4.73 -11.27 -11.45
N TYR A 48 5.80 -10.60 -11.04
CA TYR A 48 6.48 -9.60 -11.88
C TYR A 48 6.93 -10.17 -13.23
N SER A 49 7.29 -11.45 -13.26
CA SER A 49 7.61 -12.19 -14.48
C SER A 49 6.45 -12.28 -15.48
N ASP A 50 5.19 -12.32 -15.01
CA ASP A 50 4.01 -12.42 -15.89
C ASP A 50 3.86 -11.21 -16.82
N ILE A 51 4.39 -10.06 -16.39
CA ILE A 51 4.31 -8.78 -17.13
C ILE A 51 5.69 -8.29 -17.61
N GLY A 52 6.75 -9.09 -17.42
CA GLY A 52 8.11 -8.71 -17.81
C GLY A 52 8.65 -7.47 -17.09
N LEU A 53 8.20 -7.21 -15.87
CA LEU A 53 8.63 -6.07 -15.06
C LEU A 53 9.73 -6.49 -14.08
N ASP A 54 10.79 -5.70 -13.94
CA ASP A 54 11.79 -5.94 -12.91
C ASP A 54 11.20 -5.59 -11.52
N PRO A 55 11.36 -6.49 -10.53
CA PRO A 55 10.81 -6.25 -9.20
C PRO A 55 11.55 -5.11 -8.49
N PRO A 56 10.87 -4.42 -7.55
CA PRO A 56 11.49 -3.33 -6.80
C PRO A 56 12.57 -3.84 -5.83
N HIS A 57 12.60 -5.14 -5.55
CA HIS A 57 13.57 -5.81 -4.71
C HIS A 57 13.74 -7.27 -5.18
N TRP A 58 14.96 -7.81 -5.10
CA TRP A 58 15.30 -9.16 -5.59
C TRP A 58 14.60 -10.32 -4.87
N LEU A 59 14.03 -10.07 -3.68
CA LEU A 59 13.18 -11.02 -2.92
C LEU A 59 11.68 -10.82 -3.14
N SER A 60 11.27 -9.86 -3.98
CA SER A 60 9.87 -9.58 -4.26
C SER A 60 9.53 -10.14 -5.63
N GLU A 61 8.83 -11.26 -5.68
CA GLU A 61 8.41 -11.91 -6.93
C GLU A 61 6.96 -11.60 -7.27
N LYS A 62 6.16 -11.22 -6.25
CA LYS A 62 4.71 -11.04 -6.38
C LYS A 62 4.27 -9.61 -6.16
N PHE A 63 3.16 -9.26 -6.79
CA PHE A 63 2.45 -8.00 -6.63
C PHE A 63 0.94 -8.20 -6.74
N ILE A 64 0.18 -7.19 -6.35
CA ILE A 64 -1.26 -7.15 -6.56
C ILE A 64 -1.61 -6.13 -7.65
N SER A 65 -2.62 -6.43 -8.45
CA SER A 65 -3.07 -5.56 -9.52
C SER A 65 -4.59 -5.48 -9.57
N PRO A 66 -5.15 -4.34 -9.98
CA PRO A 66 -6.60 -4.21 -10.08
C PRO A 66 -7.17 -5.10 -11.18
N ASN A 67 -8.44 -5.47 -11.00
CA ASN A 67 -9.24 -5.92 -12.12
C ASN A 67 -9.57 -4.70 -12.99
N ARG A 68 -9.07 -4.67 -14.22
CA ARG A 68 -9.21 -3.52 -15.14
C ARG A 68 -10.56 -3.42 -15.83
N GLN A 69 -11.42 -4.44 -15.74
CA GLN A 69 -12.70 -4.47 -16.45
C GLN A 69 -13.81 -3.74 -15.68
N GLN A 70 -13.61 -3.46 -14.39
CA GLN A 70 -14.60 -2.86 -13.51
C GLN A 70 -13.93 -2.19 -12.31
N LEU A 71 -14.70 -1.41 -11.55
CA LEU A 71 -14.28 -0.84 -10.27
C LEU A 71 -13.80 -1.96 -9.33
N SER A 72 -12.55 -1.84 -8.85
CA SER A 72 -11.93 -2.86 -8.00
C SER A 72 -11.29 -2.27 -6.77
N CYS A 73 -11.30 -3.01 -5.67
CA CYS A 73 -10.81 -2.58 -4.38
C CYS A 73 -10.19 -3.74 -3.62
N VAL A 74 -9.20 -3.43 -2.79
CA VAL A 74 -8.62 -4.37 -1.85
C VAL A 74 -8.27 -3.65 -0.55
N ALA A 75 -8.66 -4.25 0.58
CA ALA A 75 -8.32 -3.80 1.92
C ALA A 75 -7.28 -4.74 2.53
N SER A 76 -6.28 -4.18 3.21
CA SER A 76 -5.28 -4.93 3.95
C SER A 76 -5.83 -5.49 5.27
N PHE A 77 -5.00 -6.29 5.93
CA PHE A 77 -5.13 -6.66 7.33
C PHE A 77 -5.11 -5.42 8.22
N THR A 78 -5.57 -5.59 9.45
CA THR A 78 -5.57 -4.51 10.43
C THR A 78 -4.22 -4.37 11.11
N PHE A 79 -3.79 -3.14 11.35
CA PHE A 79 -2.57 -2.80 12.05
C PHE A 79 -2.84 -1.72 13.10
N GLN A 80 -1.90 -1.56 14.03
CA GLN A 80 -1.94 -0.44 14.99
C GLN A 80 -1.27 0.77 14.35
N GLY A 81 -2.00 1.87 14.28
CA GLY A 81 -1.54 3.17 13.79
C GLY A 81 -1.57 4.22 14.90
N SER A 82 -0.82 5.29 14.68
CA SER A 82 -0.82 6.47 15.54
C SER A 82 -0.86 7.73 14.69
N GLU A 83 -1.37 8.81 15.26
CA GLU A 83 -1.22 10.13 14.67
C GLU A 83 0.25 10.43 14.35
N ARG A 84 0.47 11.18 13.27
CA ARG A 84 1.81 11.47 12.71
C ARG A 84 2.60 10.22 12.27
N GLY A 85 1.99 9.04 12.33
CA GLY A 85 2.50 7.83 11.69
C GLY A 85 2.46 7.95 10.17
N ARG A 86 3.00 6.94 9.49
CA ARG A 86 3.13 6.94 8.04
C ARG A 86 2.94 5.56 7.45
N VAL A 87 2.37 5.53 6.25
CA VAL A 87 2.35 4.35 5.38
C VAL A 87 3.12 4.68 4.10
N ASP A 88 4.16 3.90 3.81
CA ASP A 88 4.94 4.00 2.56
C ASP A 88 4.60 2.80 1.65
N ILE A 89 4.36 3.07 0.36
CA ILE A 89 3.89 2.08 -0.61
C ILE A 89 4.69 2.21 -1.90
N ASN A 90 5.16 1.09 -2.47
CA ASN A 90 5.73 1.06 -3.81
C ASN A 90 4.62 0.68 -4.80
N ALA A 91 4.36 1.54 -5.78
CA ALA A 91 3.36 1.33 -6.82
C ALA A 91 3.98 1.47 -8.19
N TYR A 92 3.60 0.62 -9.14
CA TYR A 92 3.98 0.76 -10.54
C TYR A 92 2.74 1.19 -11.35
N MET A 93 2.89 2.20 -12.20
CA MET A 93 1.82 2.64 -13.10
C MET A 93 2.40 3.08 -14.45
N GLU A 94 1.78 2.62 -15.53
CA GLU A 94 2.03 3.13 -16.89
C GLU A 94 0.97 4.17 -17.26
N SER A 95 1.38 5.19 -18.01
CA SER A 95 0.51 6.27 -18.46
C SER A 95 -0.68 5.75 -19.27
N SER A 96 -1.87 5.85 -18.68
CA SER A 96 -3.16 5.76 -19.35
C SER A 96 -4.02 6.86 -18.73
N GLU A 97 -4.52 7.79 -19.55
CA GLU A 97 -5.20 9.02 -19.10
C GLU A 97 -6.41 8.75 -18.19
N GLU A 98 -6.96 7.54 -18.25
CA GLU A 98 -8.18 7.11 -17.55
C GLU A 98 -7.92 6.26 -16.30
N CYS A 99 -6.67 5.92 -16.00
CA CYS A 99 -6.33 5.05 -14.87
C CYS A 99 -5.99 5.87 -13.61
N GLN A 100 -6.73 5.63 -12.52
CA GLN A 100 -6.41 6.19 -11.21
C GLN A 100 -6.45 5.11 -10.12
N ILE A 101 -5.47 5.16 -9.21
CA ILE A 101 -5.47 4.43 -7.95
C ILE A 101 -5.59 5.41 -6.79
N THR A 102 -6.50 5.16 -5.86
CA THR A 102 -6.62 5.89 -4.60
C THR A 102 -6.29 4.96 -3.45
N LEU A 103 -5.36 5.36 -2.60
CA LEU A 103 -4.97 4.64 -1.39
C LEU A 103 -5.40 5.43 -0.16
N MET A 104 -6.01 4.76 0.80
CA MET A 104 -6.56 5.36 2.01
C MET A 104 -6.17 4.55 3.23
N VAL A 105 -5.73 5.23 4.28
CA VAL A 105 -5.55 4.67 5.61
C VAL A 105 -6.83 4.95 6.39
N ASN A 106 -7.50 3.89 6.84
CA ASN A 106 -8.78 3.98 7.53
C ASN A 106 -8.60 3.54 8.98
N ALA A 107 -9.04 4.38 9.93
CA ALA A 107 -9.16 4.04 11.33
C ALA A 107 -10.51 3.39 11.59
N VAL A 108 -10.49 2.20 12.20
CA VAL A 108 -11.69 1.47 12.61
C VAL A 108 -12.33 2.20 13.79
N ARG A 109 -13.63 2.52 13.68
CA ARG A 109 -14.43 3.16 14.74
C ARG A 109 -15.72 2.38 14.98
N GLU A 110 -16.40 2.68 16.08
CA GLU A 110 -17.67 2.04 16.42
C GLU A 110 -18.79 2.33 15.41
N ILE A 111 -18.78 3.52 14.79
CA ILE A 111 -19.77 3.96 13.81
C ILE A 111 -19.07 4.38 12.52
N GLY A 112 -18.81 3.39 11.67
CA GLY A 112 -18.18 3.58 10.36
C GLY A 112 -16.71 3.93 10.44
N ASP A 113 -15.93 3.43 9.48
CA ASP A 113 -14.50 3.71 9.45
C ASP A 113 -14.22 5.15 9.02
N ALA A 114 -13.17 5.75 9.58
CA ALA A 114 -12.76 7.11 9.25
C ALA A 114 -11.44 7.09 8.47
N THR A 115 -11.41 7.72 7.30
CA THR A 115 -10.14 7.90 6.57
C THR A 115 -9.27 8.92 7.28
N VAL A 116 -8.10 8.49 7.74
CA VAL A 116 -7.11 9.29 8.48
C VAL A 116 -5.85 9.58 7.66
N GLY A 117 -5.84 9.25 6.38
CA GLY A 117 -4.82 9.64 5.41
C GLY A 117 -5.16 9.10 4.03
N SER A 118 -4.77 9.79 2.96
CA SER A 118 -4.97 9.30 1.60
C SER A 118 -3.95 9.86 0.62
N ILE A 119 -3.77 9.16 -0.48
CA ILE A 119 -3.00 9.62 -1.64
C ILE A 119 -3.62 9.05 -2.93
N MET A 120 -3.48 9.80 -4.02
CA MET A 120 -3.93 9.38 -5.35
C MET A 120 -2.73 9.27 -6.30
N LEU A 121 -2.72 8.23 -7.12
CA LEU A 121 -1.76 8.00 -8.19
C LEU A 121 -2.53 7.92 -9.52
N GLY A 122 -2.18 8.79 -10.47
CA GLY A 122 -2.74 8.80 -11.82
C GLY A 122 -2.25 9.99 -12.64
N PRO A 123 -2.26 9.93 -13.99
CA PRO A 123 -1.71 10.99 -14.84
C PRO A 123 -2.35 12.36 -14.65
N THR A 124 -3.64 12.40 -14.30
CA THR A 124 -4.43 13.63 -14.13
C THR A 124 -4.38 14.19 -12.71
N VAL A 125 -4.06 13.36 -11.72
CA VAL A 125 -4.11 13.69 -10.28
C VAL A 125 -2.73 13.82 -9.63
N THR A 126 -1.69 13.25 -10.23
CA THR A 126 -0.32 13.27 -9.70
C THR A 126 0.51 14.36 -10.39
N PRO A 127 1.02 15.37 -9.65
CA PRO A 127 1.91 16.38 -10.21
C PRO A 127 3.19 15.75 -10.78
N ASN A 128 3.58 16.15 -11.99
CA ASN A 128 4.76 15.61 -12.70
C ASN A 128 4.72 14.08 -12.82
N PHE A 129 3.55 13.51 -13.10
CA PHE A 129 3.39 12.08 -13.31
C PHE A 129 4.38 11.57 -14.38
N TYR A 130 4.92 10.38 -14.13
CA TYR A 130 5.73 9.62 -15.08
C TYR A 130 5.33 8.15 -15.02
N SER A 131 5.46 7.45 -16.15
CA SER A 131 5.30 6.01 -16.19
C SER A 131 6.44 5.32 -15.47
N GLY A 132 6.13 4.40 -14.54
CA GLY A 132 7.12 3.62 -13.83
C GLY A 132 6.81 3.42 -12.35
N TRP A 133 7.87 3.24 -11.57
CA TRP A 133 7.83 3.03 -10.13
C TRP A 133 7.66 4.34 -9.36
N HIS A 134 6.66 4.37 -8.47
CA HIS A 134 6.36 5.47 -7.55
C HIS A 134 6.52 5.01 -6.12
N LYS A 135 7.12 5.87 -5.29
CA LYS A 135 7.15 5.73 -3.83
C LYS A 135 6.09 6.66 -3.25
N LEU A 136 4.95 6.09 -2.89
CA LEU A 136 3.83 6.80 -2.32
C LEU A 136 3.99 6.86 -0.81
N ARG A 137 3.60 8.00 -0.23
CA ARG A 137 3.67 8.26 1.20
C ARG A 137 2.35 8.84 1.66
N ILE A 138 1.74 8.18 2.63
CA ILE A 138 0.53 8.66 3.30
C ILE A 138 0.93 9.00 4.73
N ASP A 139 0.90 10.29 5.06
CA ASP A 139 1.05 10.74 6.44
C ASP A 139 -0.31 10.68 7.15
N VAL A 140 -0.33 10.11 8.34
CA VAL A 140 -1.55 9.99 9.15
C VAL A 140 -1.88 11.35 9.78
N MET A 141 -3.12 11.80 9.60
CA MET A 141 -3.63 13.09 10.07
C MET A 141 -3.44 13.27 11.58
N GLU A 142 -3.03 14.48 11.98
CA GLU A 142 -2.96 14.90 13.37
C GLU A 142 -4.35 14.88 14.03
N GLY A 143 -4.43 14.47 15.29
CA GLY A 143 -5.70 14.34 16.02
C GLY A 143 -6.42 13.00 15.80
N SER A 144 -5.86 12.08 14.99
CA SER A 144 -6.39 10.73 14.84
C SER A 144 -6.18 9.84 16.08
N GLY A 145 -5.24 10.22 16.95
CA GLY A 145 -4.83 9.46 18.13
C GLY A 145 -4.22 8.11 17.76
N ASN A 146 -4.21 7.18 18.70
CA ASN A 146 -3.90 5.77 18.41
C ASN A 146 -5.17 5.06 17.90
N PHE A 147 -5.01 4.16 16.93
CA PHE A 147 -6.13 3.45 16.32
C PHE A 147 -5.72 2.08 15.79
N THR A 148 -6.69 1.17 15.71
CA THR A 148 -6.62 0.03 14.80
C THR A 148 -7.06 0.51 13.42
N GLY A 149 -6.30 0.24 12.38
CA GLY A 149 -6.62 0.68 11.02
C GLY A 149 -6.23 -0.33 9.94
N TYR A 150 -6.62 -0.06 8.71
CA TYR A 150 -6.27 -0.84 7.53
C TYR A 150 -6.09 0.09 6.31
N VAL A 151 -5.40 -0.39 5.28
CA VAL A 151 -5.26 0.34 4.01
C VAL A 151 -6.28 -0.18 3.02
N SER A 152 -7.10 0.69 2.44
CA SER A 152 -7.88 0.38 1.24
C SER A 152 -7.21 0.95 0.00
N THR A 153 -7.13 0.15 -1.06
CA THR A 153 -6.61 0.53 -2.37
C THR A 153 -7.73 0.34 -3.39
N VAL A 154 -8.13 1.43 -4.04
CA VAL A 154 -9.23 1.47 -5.01
C VAL A 154 -8.65 1.78 -6.38
N TYR A 155 -9.05 1.02 -7.39
CA TYR A 155 -8.79 1.35 -8.79
C TYR A 155 -10.10 1.74 -9.46
N ILE A 156 -10.11 2.94 -10.04
CA ILE A 156 -11.24 3.45 -10.81
C ILE A 156 -10.82 3.44 -12.28
N ASN A 157 -11.62 2.78 -13.11
CA ASN A 157 -11.52 2.93 -14.56
C ASN A 157 -12.36 4.16 -14.95
N GLY A 158 -11.70 5.17 -15.52
CA GLY A 158 -12.37 6.31 -16.14
C GLY A 158 -13.19 5.94 -17.37
#